data_AF-A0A2V1N0W3-F1
#
_entry.id   AF-A0A2V1N0W3-F1
#
_cell.length_a   1.000
_cell.length_b   1.000
_cell.length_c   1.000
_cell.angle_alpha   90.00
_cell.angle_beta   90.00
_cell.angle_gamma   90.00
#
_symmetry.space_group_name_H-M   'P 1'
#
loop_
_entity.id
_entity.type
_entity.pdbx_description
1 polymer ?
#
loop_
_entity_poly.entity_id
_entity_poly.type
_entity_poly.pdbx_seq_one_letter_code
_entity_poly.pdbx_strand_id
1 'polypeptide(L)'
;MVKLNLTKPLKLDHRSIQSQAKLYKALCEAFHSDLPFSRLTVKQLCQAASVSRATFYRHHQDITDIIIVQLLRVIGKFEASVDQLSHIDYQSGSRLVVDAIWHNRLLVQLIGWSQCEPQCAQIISGAVLNILLVRQLIPDV
;
A
#
# COMPACT_ATOMS: atom_id res chain seq x y z
N MET A 1 -13.03 6.32 25.75
CA MET A 1 -12.10 6.26 24.61
C MET A 1 -12.79 5.58 23.45
N VAL A 2 -13.18 6.32 22.42
CA VAL A 2 -13.81 5.76 21.22
C VAL A 2 -12.71 5.17 20.33
N LYS A 3 -12.73 3.85 20.13
CA LYS A 3 -11.89 3.20 19.12
C LYS A 3 -12.44 3.56 17.76
N LEU A 4 -11.70 4.37 17.02
CA LEU A 4 -11.94 4.63 15.61
C LEU A 4 -11.72 3.30 14.87
N ASN A 5 -12.78 2.66 14.38
CA ASN A 5 -12.66 1.46 13.55
C ASN A 5 -12.52 1.90 12.09
N LEU A 6 -11.39 2.54 11.75
CA LEU A 6 -11.06 2.91 10.36
C LEU A 6 -10.74 1.67 9.52
N THR A 7 -10.31 0.60 10.17
CA THR A 7 -9.88 -0.63 9.53
C THR A 7 -11.08 -1.52 9.17
N LYS A 8 -11.50 -1.48 7.90
CA LYS A 8 -12.13 -2.65 7.28
C LYS A 8 -10.99 -3.52 6.74
N PRO A 9 -10.65 -4.65 7.38
CA PRO A 9 -9.56 -5.48 6.90
C PRO A 9 -9.89 -5.95 5.48
N LEU A 10 -8.97 -5.70 4.54
CA LEU A 10 -8.98 -6.39 3.25
C LEU A 10 -8.93 -7.89 3.57
N LYS A 11 -10.08 -8.57 3.47
CA LYS A 11 -10.20 -10.02 3.62
C LYS A 11 -9.46 -10.67 2.45
N LEU A 12 -8.14 -10.81 2.59
CA LEU A 12 -7.30 -11.58 1.69
C LEU A 12 -7.06 -12.94 2.33
N ASP A 13 -7.38 -14.01 1.61
CA ASP A 13 -6.94 -15.36 1.96
C ASP A 13 -5.42 -15.38 2.20
N HIS A 14 -4.98 -16.13 3.20
CA HIS A 14 -3.57 -16.39 3.50
C HIS A 14 -2.75 -16.75 2.25
N ARG A 15 -3.31 -17.52 1.32
CA ARG A 15 -2.65 -17.86 0.06
C ARG A 15 -2.40 -16.64 -0.84
N SER A 16 -3.36 -15.72 -0.89
CA SER A 16 -3.24 -14.44 -1.60
C SER A 16 -2.19 -13.54 -0.95
N ILE A 17 -2.09 -13.57 0.39
CA ILE A 17 -1.08 -12.82 1.13
C ILE A 17 0.34 -13.30 0.79
N GLN A 18 0.54 -14.61 0.71
CA GLN A 18 1.84 -15.20 0.37
C GLN A 18 2.24 -14.92 -1.08
N SER A 19 1.32 -15.07 -2.05
CA SER A 19 1.62 -14.76 -3.45
C SER A 19 1.96 -13.28 -3.63
N GLN A 20 1.22 -12.38 -2.97
CA GLN A 20 1.52 -10.95 -2.98
C GLN A 20 2.92 -10.65 -2.44
N ALA A 21 3.32 -11.28 -1.33
CA ALA A 21 4.65 -11.06 -0.75
C ALA A 21 5.78 -11.51 -1.69
N LYS A 22 5.61 -12.66 -2.36
CA LYS A 22 6.58 -13.16 -3.35
C LYS A 22 6.68 -12.26 -4.58
N LEU A 23 5.53 -11.85 -5.12
CA LEU A 23 5.45 -10.96 -6.28
C LEU A 23 6.06 -9.60 -5.98
N TYR A 24 5.74 -9.01 -4.83
CA TYR A 24 6.31 -7.73 -4.40
C TYR A 24 7.82 -7.82 -4.21
N LYS A 25 8.33 -8.91 -3.61
CA LYS A 25 9.78 -9.15 -3.50
C LYS A 25 10.46 -9.20 -4.88
N ALA A 26 9.91 -9.97 -5.82
CA ALA A 26 10.45 -10.06 -7.18
C ALA A 26 10.39 -8.72 -7.92
N LEU A 27 9.36 -7.90 -7.66
CA LEU A 27 9.24 -6.56 -8.22
C LEU A 27 10.34 -5.63 -7.69
N CYS A 28 10.62 -5.68 -6.39
CA CYS A 28 11.74 -4.96 -5.79
C CYS A 28 13.08 -5.40 -6.41
N GLU A 29 13.29 -6.69 -6.61
CA GLU A 29 14.53 -7.21 -7.26
C GLU A 29 14.67 -6.70 -8.69
N ALA A 30 13.57 -6.65 -9.46
CA ALA A 30 13.57 -6.10 -10.82
C ALA A 30 13.92 -4.61 -10.83
N PHE A 31 13.39 -3.83 -9.87
CA PHE A 31 13.72 -2.41 -9.71
C PHE A 31 15.22 -2.20 -9.42
N HIS A 32 15.81 -2.99 -8.53
CA HIS A 32 17.24 -2.89 -8.21
C HIS A 32 18.17 -3.38 -9.34
N SER A 33 17.62 -4.00 -10.38
CA SER A 33 18.38 -4.48 -11.54
C SER A 33 18.43 -3.45 -12.69
N ASP A 34 18.00 -2.21 -12.44
CA ASP A 34 17.90 -1.11 -13.42
C ASP A 34 17.07 -1.47 -14.67
N LEU A 35 16.18 -2.46 -14.56
CA LEU A 35 15.26 -2.81 -15.63
C LEU A 35 14.20 -1.70 -15.75
N PRO A 36 13.95 -1.13 -16.94
CA PRO A 36 12.81 -0.22 -17.12
C PRO A 36 11.49 -0.95 -16.84
N PHE A 37 10.58 -0.33 -16.08
CA PHE A 37 9.29 -0.94 -15.74
C PHE A 37 8.51 -1.40 -16.97
N SER A 38 8.53 -0.60 -18.04
CA SER A 38 7.87 -0.91 -19.33
C SER A 38 8.39 -2.18 -20.02
N ARG A 39 9.57 -2.68 -19.64
CA ARG A 39 10.15 -3.93 -20.15
C ARG A 39 9.88 -5.13 -19.25
N LEU A 40 9.38 -4.92 -18.04
CA LEU A 40 9.05 -6.01 -17.12
C LEU A 40 7.73 -6.66 -17.54
N THR A 41 7.77 -7.94 -17.84
CA THR A 41 6.56 -8.71 -18.20
C THR A 41 6.02 -9.49 -17.01
N VAL A 42 4.70 -9.74 -17.01
CA VAL A 42 4.04 -10.63 -16.03
C VAL A 42 4.71 -12.00 -16.00
N LYS A 43 5.14 -12.52 -17.16
CA LYS A 43 5.83 -13.82 -17.26
C LYS A 43 7.15 -13.81 -16.48
N GLN A 44 8.01 -12.83 -16.72
CA GLN A 44 9.31 -12.71 -16.03
C GLN A 44 9.12 -12.56 -14.53
N LEU A 45 8.18 -11.70 -14.12
CA LEU A 45 7.90 -11.46 -12.71
C LEU A 45 7.37 -12.72 -12.00
N CYS A 46 6.40 -13.41 -12.61
CA CYS A 46 5.85 -14.66 -12.10
C CYS A 46 6.93 -15.74 -11.96
N GLN A 47 7.83 -15.84 -12.94
CA GLN A 47 8.94 -16.79 -12.92
C GLN A 47 9.91 -16.49 -11.76
N ALA A 48 10.33 -15.22 -11.60
CA ALA A 48 11.19 -14.79 -10.50
C ALA A 48 10.53 -15.04 -9.12
N ALA A 49 9.22 -14.75 -9.01
CA ALA A 49 8.46 -14.93 -7.77
C ALA A 49 8.11 -16.40 -7.45
N SER A 50 8.35 -17.35 -8.37
CA SER A 50 7.84 -18.72 -8.28
C SER A 50 6.32 -18.77 -8.04
N VAL A 51 5.57 -17.95 -8.80
CA VAL A 51 4.11 -17.84 -8.76
C VAL A 51 3.56 -18.17 -10.15
N SER A 52 2.49 -18.97 -10.23
CA SER A 52 1.87 -19.27 -11.53
C SER A 52 1.15 -18.04 -12.09
N ARG A 53 1.14 -17.87 -13.41
CA ARG A 53 0.36 -16.81 -14.08
C ARG A 53 -1.14 -16.89 -13.74
N ALA A 54 -1.68 -18.10 -13.60
CA ALA A 54 -3.08 -18.30 -13.19
C ALA A 54 -3.34 -17.79 -11.75
N THR A 55 -2.35 -17.88 -10.86
CA THR A 55 -2.41 -17.30 -9.52
C THR A 55 -2.30 -15.78 -9.57
N PHE A 56 -1.42 -15.24 -10.42
CA PHE A 56 -1.29 -13.81 -10.64
C PHE A 56 -2.61 -13.20 -11.12
N TYR A 57 -3.15 -13.69 -12.24
CA TYR A 57 -4.36 -13.14 -12.87
C TYR A 57 -5.64 -13.34 -12.05
N ARG A 58 -5.60 -14.14 -10.99
CA ARG A 58 -6.71 -14.26 -10.03
C ARG A 58 -6.83 -13.02 -9.13
N HIS A 59 -5.73 -12.31 -8.92
CA HIS A 59 -5.63 -11.25 -7.92
C HIS A 59 -5.12 -9.92 -8.47
N HIS A 60 -4.47 -9.95 -9.65
CA HIS A 60 -3.83 -8.81 -10.28
C HIS A 60 -4.17 -8.82 -11.78
N GLN A 61 -4.69 -7.71 -12.29
CA GLN A 61 -4.86 -7.45 -13.71
C GLN A 61 -3.51 -7.18 -14.37
N ASP A 62 -2.67 -6.36 -13.73
CA ASP A 62 -1.34 -6.01 -14.21
C ASP A 62 -0.31 -5.90 -13.08
N ILE A 63 0.92 -5.50 -13.42
CA ILE A 63 2.04 -5.44 -12.46
C ILE A 63 1.83 -4.30 -11.44
N THR A 64 1.17 -3.20 -11.83
CA THR A 64 0.94 -2.06 -10.95
C THR A 64 0.01 -2.42 -9.78
N ASP A 65 -0.89 -3.39 -9.96
CA ASP A 65 -1.74 -3.89 -8.87
C ASP A 65 -0.94 -4.42 -7.68
N ILE A 66 0.26 -4.96 -7.90
CA ILE A 66 1.13 -5.42 -6.81
C ILE A 66 1.55 -4.24 -5.93
N ILE A 67 1.86 -3.10 -6.56
CA ILE A 67 2.22 -1.84 -5.87
C ILE A 67 0.99 -1.29 -5.13
N ILE A 68 -0.17 -1.29 -5.79
CA ILE A 68 -1.43 -0.82 -5.20
C ILE A 68 -1.80 -1.66 -3.97
N VAL A 69 -1.72 -2.98 -4.04
CA VAL A 69 -1.99 -3.87 -2.91
C VAL A 69 -1.00 -3.62 -1.77
N GLN A 70 0.28 -3.35 -2.07
CA GLN A 70 1.25 -3.00 -1.05
C GLN A 70 0.95 -1.62 -0.42
N LEU A 71 0.55 -0.63 -1.21
CA LEU A 71 0.14 0.69 -0.73
C LEU A 71 -1.06 0.59 0.21
N LEU A 72 -2.08 -0.19 -0.14
CA LEU A 72 -3.25 -0.42 0.72
C LEU A 72 -2.86 -1.06 2.06
N ARG A 73 -1.86 -1.95 2.08
CA ARG A 73 -1.32 -2.50 3.35
C ARG A 73 -0.62 -1.45 4.18
N VAL A 74 0.12 -0.53 3.56
CA VAL A 74 0.79 0.58 4.25
C VAL A 74 -0.26 1.54 4.82
N ILE A 75 -1.30 1.87 4.05
CA ILE A 75 -2.42 2.69 4.50
C ILE A 75 -3.13 2.05 5.70
N GLY A 76 -3.44 0.75 5.65
CA GLY A 76 -4.07 0.09 6.80
C GLY A 76 -3.21 0.11 8.07
N LYS A 77 -1.87 0.04 7.94
CA LYS A 77 -0.96 0.22 9.09
C LYS A 77 -0.92 1.66 9.58
N PHE A 78 -0.97 2.63 8.67
CA PHE A 78 -1.04 4.05 8.99
C PHE A 78 -2.33 4.37 9.74
N GLU A 79 -3.49 3.92 9.25
CA GLU A 79 -4.79 4.05 9.93
C GLU A 79 -4.73 3.44 11.33
N ALA A 80 -4.20 2.23 11.48
CA ALA A 80 -4.03 1.60 12.80
C ALA A 80 -3.10 2.39 13.73
N SER A 81 -2.11 3.11 13.19
CA SER A 81 -1.23 3.99 13.98
C SER A 81 -1.97 5.25 14.42
N VAL A 82 -2.83 5.80 13.55
CA VAL A 82 -3.73 6.92 13.86
C VAL A 82 -4.73 6.53 14.95
N ASP A 83 -5.27 5.32 14.92
CA ASP A 83 -6.24 4.79 15.91
C ASP A 83 -5.63 4.61 17.31
N GLN A 84 -4.30 4.44 17.40
CA GLN A 84 -3.58 4.32 18.67
C GLN A 84 -3.28 5.67 19.32
N LEU A 85 -3.37 6.78 18.58
CA LEU A 85 -3.17 8.11 19.12
C LEU A 85 -4.38 8.53 19.96
N SER A 86 -4.12 8.91 21.21
CA SER A 86 -5.16 9.47 22.11
C SER A 86 -5.68 10.81 21.61
N HIS A 87 -4.81 11.61 20.99
CA HIS A 87 -5.13 12.88 20.34
C HIS A 87 -4.28 12.99 19.06
N ILE A 88 -4.87 13.47 17.97
CA ILE A 88 -4.12 13.83 16.76
C ILE A 88 -4.11 15.36 16.64
N ASP A 89 -2.94 15.91 16.45
CA ASP A 89 -2.71 17.31 16.15
C ASP A 89 -1.80 17.43 14.93
N TYR A 90 -1.48 18.65 14.53
CA TYR A 90 -0.60 18.90 13.39
C TYR A 90 0.78 18.25 13.57
N GLN A 91 1.31 18.19 14.79
CA GLN A 91 2.65 17.68 15.05
C GLN A 91 2.69 16.14 14.98
N SER A 92 1.78 15.47 15.68
CA SER A 92 1.64 14.01 15.69
C SER A 92 1.19 13.48 14.32
N GLY A 93 0.26 14.17 13.66
CA GLY A 93 -0.19 13.83 12.31
C GLY A 93 0.94 13.96 11.28
N SER A 94 1.67 15.08 11.27
CA SER A 94 2.80 15.26 10.34
C SER A 94 3.92 14.27 10.60
N ARG A 95 4.24 13.96 11.87
CA ARG A 95 5.21 12.93 12.22
C ARG A 95 4.79 11.56 11.67
N LEU A 96 3.54 11.14 11.86
CA LEU A 96 3.05 9.87 11.31
C LEU A 96 3.16 9.80 9.79
N VAL A 97 2.85 10.89 9.09
CA VAL A 97 2.97 10.96 7.62
C VAL A 97 4.44 10.83 7.20
N VAL A 98 5.34 11.59 7.82
CA VAL A 98 6.78 11.54 7.51
C VAL A 98 7.35 10.16 7.82
N ASP A 99 6.99 9.56 8.95
CA ASP A 99 7.41 8.22 9.33
C ASP A 99 6.91 7.19 8.31
N ALA A 100 5.64 7.28 7.87
CA ALA A 100 5.09 6.38 6.87
C ALA A 100 5.85 6.46 5.54
N ILE A 101 6.21 7.67 5.09
CA ILE A 101 7.00 7.87 3.87
C ILE A 101 8.40 7.29 4.04
N TRP A 102 9.09 7.63 5.14
CA TRP A 102 10.48 7.24 5.36
C TRP A 102 10.64 5.72 5.48
N HIS A 103 9.78 5.06 6.26
CA HIS A 103 9.80 3.60 6.44
C HIS A 103 9.44 2.84 5.16
N ASN A 104 8.69 3.46 4.23
CA ASN A 104 8.23 2.83 2.99
C ASN A 104 8.86 3.47 1.74
N ARG A 105 10.06 4.07 1.85
CA ARG A 105 10.74 4.77 0.75
C ARG A 105 10.83 3.96 -0.54
N LEU A 106 11.07 2.65 -0.45
CA LEU A 106 11.17 1.78 -1.63
C LEU A 106 9.82 1.68 -2.36
N LEU A 107 8.70 1.63 -1.62
CA LEU A 107 7.38 1.66 -2.23
C LEU A 107 7.14 2.98 -2.98
N VAL A 108 7.55 4.10 -2.40
CA VAL A 108 7.45 5.42 -3.06
C VAL A 108 8.28 5.45 -4.34
N GLN A 109 9.48 4.88 -4.33
CA GLN A 109 10.31 4.74 -5.54
C GLN A 109 9.66 3.84 -6.59
N LEU A 110 9.07 2.71 -6.19
CA LEU A 110 8.35 1.80 -7.10
C LEU A 110 7.14 2.47 -7.74
N ILE A 111 6.39 3.29 -6.98
CA ILE A 111 5.27 4.08 -7.50
C ILE A 111 5.76 5.00 -8.63
N GLY A 112 6.86 5.72 -8.42
CA GLY A 112 7.46 6.57 -9.45
C GLY A 112 8.01 5.80 -10.66
N TRP A 113 8.69 4.68 -10.40
CA TRP A 113 9.27 3.84 -11.45
C TRP A 113 8.21 3.19 -12.34
N SER A 114 7.04 2.86 -11.78
CA SER A 114 5.93 2.23 -12.51
C SER A 114 4.95 3.20 -13.15
N GLN A 115 5.10 4.50 -12.91
CA GLN A 115 4.21 5.56 -13.40
C GLN A 115 2.75 5.41 -12.92
N CYS A 116 2.53 4.83 -11.74
CA CYS A 116 1.20 4.64 -11.15
C CYS A 116 0.84 5.71 -10.10
N GLU A 117 1.55 6.84 -10.08
CA GLU A 117 1.31 7.97 -9.18
C GLU A 117 -0.14 8.46 -9.21
N PRO A 118 -0.82 8.63 -10.37
CA PRO A 118 -2.18 9.15 -10.40
C PRO A 118 -3.16 8.25 -9.63
N GLN A 119 -3.04 6.93 -9.79
CA GLN A 119 -3.86 5.94 -9.10
C GLN A 119 -3.54 5.92 -7.60
N CYS A 120 -2.26 5.91 -7.25
CA CYS A 120 -1.82 5.93 -5.85
C CYS A 120 -2.26 7.20 -5.12
N ALA A 121 -2.18 8.36 -5.78
CA ALA A 121 -2.59 9.65 -5.23
C ALA A 121 -4.10 9.66 -4.91
N GLN A 122 -4.94 9.08 -5.77
CA GLN A 122 -6.37 8.93 -5.51
C GLN A 122 -6.64 8.06 -4.27
N ILE A 123 -5.94 6.93 -4.15
CA ILE A 123 -6.08 6.01 -3.01
C ILE A 123 -5.65 6.69 -1.71
N ILE A 124 -4.49 7.36 -1.71
CA ILE A 124 -3.98 8.10 -0.55
C ILE A 124 -4.94 9.22 -0.16
N SER A 125 -5.42 9.99 -1.13
CA SER A 125 -6.37 11.08 -0.88
C SER A 125 -7.68 10.57 -0.27
N GLY A 126 -8.19 9.43 -0.76
CA GLY A 126 -9.38 8.78 -0.20
C GLY A 126 -9.19 8.33 1.24
N ALA A 127 -8.04 7.74 1.57
CA ALA A 127 -7.72 7.34 2.94
C ALA A 127 -7.60 8.55 3.89
N VAL A 128 -6.91 9.61 3.46
CA VAL A 128 -6.81 10.86 4.23
C VAL A 128 -8.18 11.49 4.45
N LEU A 129 -9.01 11.59 3.40
CA LEU A 129 -10.37 12.11 3.51
C LEU A 129 -11.21 11.30 4.51
N ASN A 130 -11.13 9.97 4.47
CA ASN A 130 -11.84 9.10 5.41
C ASN A 130 -11.43 9.39 6.86
N ILE A 131 -10.12 9.51 7.14
CA ILE A 131 -9.61 9.86 8.47
C ILE A 131 -10.16 11.21 8.94
N LEU A 132 -10.16 12.22 8.07
CA LEU A 132 -10.67 13.55 8.40
C LEU A 132 -12.17 13.55 8.68
N LEU A 133 -12.96 12.87 7.84
CA LEU A 133 -14.42 12.79 8.00
C LEU A 133 -14.83 12.07 9.28
N VAL A 134 -14.23 10.91 9.56
CA VAL A 134 -14.54 10.15 10.77
C VAL A 134 -14.22 10.96 12.03
N ARG A 135 -13.18 11.81 12.00
CA ARG A 135 -12.87 12.69 13.14
C ARG A 135 -13.78 13.90 13.25
N GLN A 136 -14.29 14.47 12.15
CA GLN A 136 -15.32 15.53 12.24
C GLN A 136 -16.65 15.02 12.83
N LEU A 137 -16.96 13.74 12.62
CA LEU A 137 -18.16 13.10 13.17
C LEU A 137 -18.06 12.76 14.66
N ILE A 138 -16.87 12.86 15.24
CA ILE A 138 -16.64 12.72 16.68
C ILE A 138 -16.20 14.11 17.15
N PRO A 139 -17.15 15.01 17.50
CA PRO A 139 -16.78 16.29 18.08
C PRO A 139 -15.92 16.03 19.31
N ASP A 140 -14.89 16.86 19.47
CA ASP A 140 -14.03 16.88 20.65
C ASP A 140 -14.88 16.65 21.91
N VAL A 141 -14.51 15.65 22.69
CA VAL A 141 -15.04 15.42 24.05
C VAL A 141 -14.88 16.69 24.87
#